data_AF-A0A1Y4AFV2-F1
#
_entry.id   AF-A0A1Y4AFV2-F1
#
_cell.length_a   1.000
_cell.length_b   1.000
_cell.length_c   1.000
_cell.angle_alpha   90.00
_cell.angle_beta   90.00
_cell.angle_gamma   90.00
#
_symmetry.space_group_name_H-M   'P 1'
#
loop_
_entity.id
_entity.type
_entity.pdbx_description
1 polymer ?
#
loop_
_entity_poly.entity_id
_entity_poly.type
_entity_poly.pdbx_seq_one_letter_code
_entity_poly.pdbx_strand_id
1 'polypeptide(L)'
;MRYVCSICGYVYDEEVEETPFAELPETWTCPLCGAAKSAFEPERAAASTDAGATAAGASSAVTSPADASSGPAMAAAASADTPLDHDLTELPAGVLAAICSNLARGCEKQYLAEESALFGELATYFTARAAAEPGTDDARAISELADHFQRDLDTGYPALRSAAEGATDRGTLRICTWGEKVTRTLASLAERYRREGPAMLDGARIWVCSVCGFTFVGERPPALCPVCKVPDWKFDEIRGRAA
;
A
#
# COMPACT_ATOMS: atom_id res chain seq x y z
N MET A 1 23.77 -4.98 15.79
CA MET A 1 23.48 -5.67 14.51
C MET A 1 22.08 -5.25 14.06
N ARG A 2 21.78 -5.29 12.74
CA ARG A 2 20.44 -5.02 12.23
C ARG A 2 19.81 -6.26 11.60
N TYR A 3 18.52 -6.44 11.82
CA TYR A 3 17.73 -7.55 11.28
C TYR A 3 16.49 -7.03 10.57
N VAL A 4 16.22 -7.52 9.38
CA VAL A 4 15.10 -7.09 8.54
C VAL A 4 14.07 -8.21 8.45
N CYS A 5 12.82 -7.89 8.78
CA CYS A 5 11.68 -8.78 8.56
C CYS A 5 11.45 -8.96 7.06
N SER A 6 11.51 -10.19 6.55
CA SER A 6 11.29 -10.51 5.13
C SER A 6 9.84 -10.27 4.68
N ILE A 7 8.88 -10.25 5.61
CA ILE A 7 7.45 -10.05 5.31
C ILE A 7 7.12 -8.57 5.07
N CYS A 8 7.48 -7.69 6.01
CA CYS A 8 7.07 -6.29 5.99
C CYS A 8 8.23 -5.29 5.92
N GLY A 9 9.47 -5.75 6.00
CA GLY A 9 10.67 -4.90 5.98
C GLY A 9 10.87 -4.04 7.23
N TYR A 10 10.27 -4.39 8.38
CA TYR A 10 10.65 -3.82 9.68
C TYR A 10 12.13 -4.11 9.96
N VAL A 11 12.87 -3.11 10.44
CA VAL A 11 14.27 -3.24 10.82
C VAL A 11 14.36 -3.21 12.34
N TYR A 12 14.84 -4.29 12.92
CA TYR A 12 15.25 -4.36 14.32
C TYR A 12 16.71 -3.93 14.42
N ASP A 13 16.97 -2.85 15.15
CA ASP A 13 18.32 -2.32 15.35
C ASP A 13 18.74 -2.49 16.81
N GLU A 14 19.66 -3.40 17.09
CA GLU A 14 20.17 -3.65 18.45
C GLU A 14 20.88 -2.44 19.07
N GLU A 15 21.22 -1.40 18.30
CA GLU A 15 21.78 -0.16 18.86
C GLU A 15 20.69 0.76 19.43
N VAL A 16 19.46 0.61 18.95
CA VAL A 16 18.29 1.39 19.38
C VAL A 16 17.48 0.60 20.41
N GLU A 17 17.42 -0.71 20.24
CA GLU A 17 16.65 -1.62 21.08
C GLU A 17 17.48 -2.12 22.28
N GLU A 18 16.86 -2.27 23.45
CA GLU A 18 17.57 -2.63 24.68
C GLU A 18 18.00 -4.10 24.74
N THR A 19 17.37 -4.97 23.95
CA THR A 19 17.62 -6.41 23.94
C THR A 19 18.34 -6.82 22.66
N PRO A 20 19.42 -7.61 22.70
CA PRO A 20 19.98 -8.20 21.49
C PRO A 20 18.95 -9.11 20.80
N PHE A 21 18.91 -9.11 19.46
CA PHE A 21 17.91 -9.88 18.71
C PHE A 21 18.01 -11.38 19.03
N ALA A 22 19.23 -11.88 19.27
CA ALA A 22 19.47 -13.26 19.67
C ALA A 22 18.77 -13.63 21.00
N GLU A 23 18.68 -12.69 21.94
CA GLU A 23 18.12 -12.90 23.28
C GLU A 23 16.59 -12.76 23.33
N LEU A 24 15.95 -12.27 22.26
CA LEU A 24 14.50 -12.21 22.18
C LEU A 24 13.88 -13.61 22.31
N PRO A 25 12.77 -13.77 23.05
CA PRO A 25 12.04 -15.04 23.14
C PRO A 25 11.61 -15.56 21.77
N GLU A 26 11.45 -16.87 21.62
CA GLU A 26 10.90 -17.46 20.38
C GLU A 26 9.46 -17.02 20.10
N THR A 27 8.73 -16.64 21.15
CA THR A 27 7.36 -16.09 21.07
C THR A 27 7.32 -14.63 20.63
N TRP A 28 8.46 -13.97 20.48
CA TRP A 28 8.51 -12.60 19.98
C TRP A 28 8.08 -12.56 18.51
N THR A 29 7.25 -11.56 18.19
CA THR A 29 6.72 -11.35 16.84
C THR A 29 7.05 -9.94 16.35
N CYS A 30 7.15 -9.80 15.03
CA CYS A 30 7.40 -8.52 14.38
C CYS A 30 6.32 -7.51 14.81
N PRO A 31 6.68 -6.33 15.34
CA PRO A 31 5.72 -5.36 15.81
C PRO A 31 4.87 -4.76 14.68
N LEU A 32 5.35 -4.80 13.43
CA LEU A 32 4.60 -4.25 12.29
C LEU A 32 3.58 -5.21 11.69
N CYS A 33 3.87 -6.51 11.60
CA CYS A 33 3.04 -7.46 10.86
C CYS A 33 2.67 -8.73 11.64
N GLY A 34 3.25 -8.94 12.82
CA GLY A 34 3.03 -10.13 13.64
C GLY A 34 3.75 -11.40 13.16
N ALA A 35 4.61 -11.30 12.14
CA ALA A 35 5.43 -12.43 11.69
C ALA A 35 6.37 -12.94 12.81
N ALA A 36 6.64 -14.25 12.84
CA ALA A 36 7.53 -14.84 13.84
C ALA A 36 8.97 -14.32 13.71
N LYS A 37 9.75 -14.41 14.80
CA LYS A 37 11.20 -14.09 14.83
C LYS A 37 11.99 -14.77 13.70
N SER A 38 11.59 -15.97 13.28
CA SER A 38 12.22 -16.73 12.20
C SER A 38 12.13 -16.08 10.82
N ALA A 39 11.23 -15.10 10.62
CA ALA A 39 11.10 -14.35 9.38
C ALA A 39 12.11 -13.20 9.24
N PHE A 40 13.05 -13.06 10.18
CA PHE A 40 14.07 -12.01 10.15
C PHE A 40 15.38 -12.52 9.60
N GLU A 41 15.99 -11.71 8.74
CA GLU A 41 17.31 -11.95 8.18
C GLU A 41 18.24 -10.82 8.61
N PRO A 42 19.54 -11.10 8.90
CA PRO A 42 20.49 -10.04 9.17
C PRO A 42 20.59 -9.12 7.95
N GLU A 43 20.51 -7.81 8.18
CA GLU A 43 20.76 -6.81 7.15
C GLU A 43 22.20 -7.02 6.67
N ARG A 44 22.38 -7.59 5.47
CA ARG A 44 23.73 -7.88 4.97
C ARG A 44 24.51 -6.57 4.90
N ALA A 45 25.57 -6.48 5.70
CA ALA A 45 26.58 -5.43 5.62
C ALA A 45 27.35 -5.57 4.30
N ALA A 46 26.77 -5.10 3.19
CA ALA A 46 27.54 -4.74 2.02
C ALA A 46 28.16 -3.36 2.28
N ALA A 47 29.48 -3.30 2.17
CA ALA A 47 30.29 -2.12 2.39
C ALA A 47 29.70 -0.87 1.70
N SER A 48 29.80 0.24 2.42
CA SER A 48 29.56 1.61 1.99
C SER A 48 30.00 1.89 0.55
N THR A 49 29.05 2.34 -0.28
CA THR A 49 29.31 3.43 -1.21
C THR A 49 28.39 4.58 -0.84
N ASP A 50 28.86 5.36 0.13
CA ASP A 50 28.52 6.77 0.21
C ASP A 50 29.00 7.42 -1.10
N ALA A 51 28.06 7.80 -1.94
CA ALA A 51 28.25 8.80 -2.97
C ALA A 51 27.21 9.90 -2.71
N GLY A 52 27.40 10.62 -1.61
CA GLY A 52 26.93 11.99 -1.47
C GLY A 52 27.42 12.83 -2.64
N ALA A 53 26.53 13.11 -3.58
CA ALA A 53 26.70 14.20 -4.52
C ALA A 53 26.22 15.49 -3.83
N THR A 54 27.14 16.17 -3.17
CA THR A 54 27.03 17.57 -2.78
C THR A 54 26.83 18.47 -4.00
N ALA A 55 25.88 19.39 -3.97
CA ALA A 55 26.06 20.76 -4.46
C ALA A 55 24.87 21.65 -4.05
N ALA A 56 25.14 22.58 -3.15
CA ALA A 56 24.31 23.75 -2.93
C ALA A 56 24.63 24.82 -4.00
N GLY A 57 23.58 25.29 -4.67
CA GLY A 57 23.32 26.66 -5.14
C GLY A 57 24.37 27.42 -5.97
N ALA A 58 23.99 27.79 -7.20
CA ALA A 58 24.06 29.19 -7.66
C ALA A 58 23.21 29.40 -8.93
N SER A 59 22.48 30.53 -8.91
CA SER A 59 21.63 31.09 -9.95
C SER A 59 22.38 31.38 -11.25
N SER A 60 21.73 31.10 -12.40
CA SER A 60 21.83 32.00 -13.55
C SER A 60 20.55 31.92 -14.37
N ALA A 61 19.89 33.07 -14.50
CA ALA A 61 18.71 33.30 -15.32
C ALA A 61 19.00 33.00 -16.79
N VAL A 62 18.09 32.29 -17.47
CA VAL A 62 17.81 32.45 -18.91
C VAL A 62 16.32 32.17 -19.16
N THR A 63 15.62 33.26 -19.45
CA THR A 63 14.39 33.44 -20.25
C THR A 63 13.61 32.23 -20.77
N SER A 64 12.29 32.25 -20.51
CA SER A 64 11.27 31.58 -21.31
C SER A 64 11.34 31.97 -22.78
N PRO A 65 11.06 31.02 -23.68
CA PRO A 65 10.18 31.26 -24.81
C PRO A 65 8.84 30.55 -24.57
N ALA A 66 7.77 31.31 -24.74
CA ALA A 66 6.45 30.78 -25.01
C ALA A 66 6.47 29.98 -26.34
N ASP A 67 5.50 29.08 -26.46
CA ASP A 67 5.09 28.36 -27.67
C ASP A 67 6.09 27.37 -28.28
N ALA A 68 5.88 26.09 -27.95
CA ALA A 68 5.68 25.05 -28.97
C ALA A 68 5.08 23.81 -28.30
N SER A 69 3.82 23.54 -28.63
CA SER A 69 3.11 22.29 -28.41
C SER A 69 3.90 21.10 -28.98
N SER A 70 4.39 20.21 -28.13
CA SER A 70 4.65 18.80 -28.47
C SER A 70 4.92 18.02 -27.19
N GLY A 71 3.84 17.62 -26.50
CA GLY A 71 3.93 16.58 -25.48
C GLY A 71 4.40 15.26 -26.12
N PRO A 72 5.12 14.40 -25.39
CA PRO A 72 5.50 13.09 -25.90
C PRO A 72 4.23 12.30 -26.19
N ALA A 73 4.13 11.83 -27.44
CA ALA A 73 3.02 11.05 -27.93
C ALA A 73 2.72 9.90 -26.97
N MET A 74 1.48 9.84 -26.48
CA MET A 74 0.92 8.64 -25.88
C MET A 74 1.21 7.48 -26.82
N ALA A 75 2.07 6.55 -26.38
CA ALA A 75 2.23 5.27 -27.03
C ALA A 75 0.83 4.66 -27.20
N ALA A 76 0.57 4.23 -28.42
CA ALA A 76 -0.75 3.95 -28.97
C ALA A 76 -1.68 3.23 -27.97
N ALA A 77 -2.83 3.87 -27.74
CA ALA A 77 -3.99 3.24 -27.14
C ALA A 77 -4.23 1.87 -27.78
N ALA A 78 -4.54 0.90 -26.94
CA ALA A 78 -5.03 -0.41 -27.36
C ALA A 78 -6.02 -0.25 -28.52
N SER A 79 -5.82 -1.01 -29.59
CA SER A 79 -6.65 -1.01 -30.79
C SER A 79 -8.13 -1.04 -30.43
N ALA A 80 -8.90 -0.11 -30.99
CA ALA A 80 -10.34 0.07 -30.80
C ALA A 80 -11.24 -1.12 -31.25
N ASP A 81 -10.64 -2.28 -31.52
CA ASP A 81 -11.27 -3.45 -32.15
C ASP A 81 -11.05 -4.74 -31.34
N THR A 82 -10.59 -4.64 -30.09
CA THR A 82 -10.74 -5.76 -29.15
C THR A 82 -12.20 -5.83 -28.73
N PRO A 83 -12.94 -6.92 -29.00
CA PRO A 83 -14.30 -7.07 -28.50
C PRO A 83 -14.26 -6.83 -27.00
N LEU A 84 -15.01 -5.83 -26.51
CA LEU A 84 -15.25 -5.70 -25.08
C LEU A 84 -15.86 -7.03 -24.65
N ASP A 85 -15.09 -7.77 -23.85
CA ASP A 85 -15.49 -9.06 -23.32
C ASP A 85 -16.91 -8.95 -22.75
N HIS A 86 -17.78 -9.89 -23.11
CA HIS A 86 -19.21 -9.83 -22.85
C HIS A 86 -19.58 -10.09 -21.38
N ASP A 87 -18.58 -10.16 -20.50
CA ASP A 87 -18.71 -10.41 -19.06
C ASP A 87 -18.74 -9.10 -18.24
N LEU A 88 -19.48 -8.10 -18.73
CA LEU A 88 -19.70 -6.87 -17.98
C LEU A 88 -20.63 -7.15 -16.80
N THR A 89 -20.04 -7.18 -15.61
CA THR A 89 -20.78 -7.33 -14.35
C THR A 89 -21.08 -5.95 -13.75
N GLU A 90 -22.30 -5.74 -13.28
CA GLU A 90 -22.67 -4.52 -12.56
C GLU A 90 -21.92 -4.45 -11.22
N LEU A 91 -21.21 -3.34 -10.99
CA LEU A 91 -20.44 -3.16 -9.76
C LEU A 91 -21.37 -2.73 -8.60
N PRO A 92 -21.26 -3.36 -7.42
CA PRO A 92 -21.99 -2.92 -6.24
C PRO A 92 -21.67 -1.45 -5.88
N ALA A 93 -22.65 -0.74 -5.32
CA ALA A 93 -22.47 0.65 -4.89
C ALA A 93 -21.28 0.82 -3.93
N GLY A 94 -21.03 -0.14 -3.03
CA GLY A 94 -19.86 -0.11 -2.15
C GLY A 94 -18.52 -0.16 -2.89
N VAL A 95 -18.45 -0.93 -3.98
CA VAL A 95 -17.25 -1.02 -4.84
C VAL A 95 -17.05 0.29 -5.60
N LEU A 96 -18.12 0.84 -6.18
CA LEU A 96 -18.07 2.14 -6.86
C LEU A 96 -17.66 3.28 -5.92
N ALA A 97 -18.18 3.28 -4.69
CA ALA A 97 -17.77 4.24 -3.67
C ALA A 97 -16.26 4.17 -3.39
N ALA A 98 -15.72 2.95 -3.24
CA ALA A 98 -14.29 2.74 -3.02
C ALA A 98 -13.46 3.21 -4.22
N ILE A 99 -13.85 2.87 -5.45
CA ILE A 99 -13.18 3.31 -6.68
C ILE A 99 -13.16 4.85 -6.77
N CYS A 100 -14.32 5.49 -6.64
CA CYS A 100 -14.41 6.95 -6.71
C CYS A 100 -13.59 7.62 -5.60
N SER A 101 -13.58 7.11 -4.38
CA SER A 101 -12.77 7.67 -3.30
C SER A 101 -11.26 7.58 -3.57
N ASN A 102 -10.80 6.49 -4.20
CA ASN A 102 -9.39 6.34 -4.58
C ASN A 102 -9.02 7.26 -5.75
N LEU A 103 -9.90 7.39 -6.75
CA LEU A 103 -9.73 8.34 -7.85
C LEU A 103 -9.66 9.78 -7.34
N ALA A 104 -10.51 10.17 -6.39
CA ALA A 104 -10.47 11.49 -5.77
C ALA A 104 -9.09 11.81 -5.16
N ARG A 105 -8.51 10.88 -4.40
CA ARG A 105 -7.15 11.02 -3.83
C ARG A 105 -6.07 11.04 -4.93
N GLY A 106 -6.27 10.29 -6.00
CA GLY A 106 -5.38 10.28 -7.16
C GLY A 106 -5.35 11.64 -7.89
N CYS A 107 -6.52 12.26 -8.06
CA CYS A 107 -6.67 13.60 -8.63
C CYS A 107 -6.05 14.67 -7.73
N GLU A 108 -6.27 14.59 -6.40
CA GLU A 108 -5.65 15.51 -5.43
C GLU A 108 -4.11 15.52 -5.57
N LYS A 109 -3.49 14.33 -5.64
CA LYS A 109 -2.04 14.17 -5.81
C LYS A 109 -1.51 14.70 -7.15
N GLN A 110 -2.39 14.87 -8.15
CA GLN A 110 -2.09 15.41 -9.46
C GLN A 110 -2.48 16.89 -9.61
N TYR A 111 -2.92 17.54 -8.53
CA TYR A 111 -3.40 18.93 -8.52
C TYR A 111 -4.65 19.16 -9.40
N LEU A 112 -5.46 18.11 -9.60
CA LEU A 112 -6.73 18.12 -10.33
C LEU A 112 -7.88 18.33 -9.33
N ALA A 113 -8.06 19.57 -8.90
CA ALA A 113 -8.97 19.91 -7.79
C ALA A 113 -10.46 19.68 -8.13
N GLU A 114 -10.87 19.99 -9.36
CA GLU A 114 -12.26 19.83 -9.81
C GLU A 114 -12.65 18.35 -9.87
N GLU A 115 -11.82 17.53 -10.52
CA GLU A 115 -12.03 16.09 -10.65
C GLU A 115 -11.97 15.39 -9.30
N SER A 116 -11.07 15.83 -8.41
CA SER A 116 -11.01 15.32 -7.04
C SER A 116 -12.33 15.56 -6.30
N ALA A 117 -12.90 16.75 -6.41
CA ALA A 117 -14.20 17.09 -5.80
C ALA A 117 -15.34 16.25 -6.41
N LEU A 118 -15.41 16.15 -7.73
CA LEU A 118 -16.45 15.36 -8.43
C LEU A 118 -16.40 13.87 -8.06
N PHE A 119 -15.20 13.28 -8.01
CA PHE A 119 -15.05 11.90 -7.55
C PHE A 119 -15.41 11.75 -6.07
N GLY A 120 -15.17 12.77 -5.24
CA GLY A 120 -15.63 12.82 -3.85
C GLY A 120 -17.16 12.82 -3.73
N GLU A 121 -17.85 13.59 -4.57
CA GLU A 121 -19.32 13.58 -4.64
C GLU A 121 -19.86 12.22 -5.06
N LEU A 122 -19.27 11.59 -6.08
CA LEU A 122 -19.63 10.24 -6.51
C LEU A 122 -19.38 9.20 -5.40
N ALA A 123 -18.24 9.28 -4.71
CA ALA A 123 -17.93 8.39 -3.59
C ALA A 123 -18.98 8.51 -2.48
N THR A 124 -19.40 9.73 -2.16
CA THR A 124 -20.46 10.00 -1.17
C THR A 124 -21.81 9.46 -1.64
N TYR A 125 -22.16 9.71 -2.90
CA TYR A 125 -23.40 9.25 -3.53
C TYR A 125 -23.54 7.72 -3.47
N PHE A 126 -22.48 7.00 -3.82
CA PHE A 126 -22.46 5.54 -3.80
C PHE A 126 -22.36 4.98 -2.39
N THR A 127 -21.64 5.64 -1.48
CA THR A 127 -21.60 5.25 -0.06
C THR A 127 -23.00 5.25 0.56
N ALA A 128 -23.79 6.30 0.29
CA ALA A 128 -25.17 6.40 0.78
C ALA A 128 -26.12 5.33 0.20
N ARG A 129 -25.70 4.63 -0.87
CA ARG A 129 -26.45 3.57 -1.55
C ARG A 129 -25.85 2.19 -1.37
N ALA A 130 -24.69 2.09 -0.74
CA ALA A 130 -24.13 0.83 -0.33
C ALA A 130 -25.03 0.30 0.78
N ALA A 131 -25.76 -0.78 0.50
CA ALA A 131 -26.41 -1.52 1.56
C ALA A 131 -25.34 -1.94 2.59
N ALA A 132 -25.65 -1.88 3.88
CA ALA A 132 -24.86 -2.62 4.85
C ALA A 132 -24.87 -4.08 4.40
N GLU A 133 -23.71 -4.66 4.12
CA GLU A 133 -23.67 -6.07 3.74
C GLU A 133 -24.28 -6.89 4.88
N PRO A 134 -25.39 -7.61 4.66
CA PRO A 134 -26.02 -8.36 5.73
C PRO A 134 -25.10 -9.52 6.12
N GLY A 135 -24.70 -9.56 7.40
CA GLY A 135 -24.27 -10.78 8.06
C GLY A 135 -23.13 -11.53 7.37
N THR A 136 -22.10 -10.82 6.91
CA THR A 136 -20.83 -11.48 6.60
C THR A 136 -20.29 -12.08 7.89
N ASP A 137 -20.18 -13.40 7.94
CA ASP A 137 -19.40 -14.07 8.99
C ASP A 137 -17.96 -13.54 8.87
N ASP A 138 -17.53 -12.75 9.86
CA ASP A 138 -16.21 -12.12 9.89
C ASP A 138 -15.09 -13.15 9.65
N ALA A 139 -15.27 -14.39 10.12
CA ALA A 139 -14.27 -15.44 9.90
C ALA A 139 -14.19 -15.89 8.43
N ARG A 140 -15.34 -16.02 7.75
CA ARG A 140 -15.40 -16.36 6.33
C ARG A 140 -14.86 -15.20 5.48
N ALA A 141 -15.29 -13.97 5.76
CA ALA A 141 -14.87 -12.79 5.02
C ALA A 141 -13.35 -12.56 5.12
N ILE A 142 -12.77 -12.72 6.31
CA ILE A 142 -11.33 -12.62 6.50
C ILE A 142 -10.57 -13.76 5.79
N SER A 143 -11.13 -14.97 5.76
CA SER A 143 -10.52 -16.09 5.03
C SER A 143 -10.50 -15.85 3.53
N GLU A 144 -11.62 -15.38 2.96
CA GLU A 144 -11.69 -15.00 1.54
C GLU A 144 -10.69 -13.88 1.22
N LEU A 145 -10.59 -12.84 2.07
CA LEU A 145 -9.60 -11.77 1.92
C LEU A 145 -8.16 -12.29 1.96
N ALA A 146 -7.84 -13.20 2.88
CA ALA A 146 -6.52 -13.81 2.96
C ALA A 146 -6.17 -14.57 1.66
N ASP A 147 -7.12 -15.34 1.13
CA ASP A 147 -6.94 -16.08 -0.13
C ASP A 147 -6.79 -15.13 -1.33
N HIS A 148 -7.48 -13.99 -1.35
CA HIS A 148 -7.29 -12.95 -2.35
C HIS A 148 -5.88 -12.36 -2.29
N PHE A 149 -5.41 -11.95 -1.10
CA PHE A 149 -4.06 -11.42 -0.95
C PHE A 149 -2.99 -12.44 -1.33
N GLN A 150 -3.18 -13.71 -0.97
CA GLN A 150 -2.24 -14.76 -1.31
C GLN A 150 -2.18 -15.00 -2.82
N ARG A 151 -3.33 -15.02 -3.51
CA ARG A 151 -3.36 -15.11 -4.99
C ARG A 151 -2.66 -13.94 -5.67
N ASP A 152 -2.85 -12.72 -5.17
CA ASP A 152 -2.14 -11.55 -5.68
C ASP A 152 -0.62 -11.71 -5.51
N LEU A 153 -0.16 -12.23 -4.37
CA LEU A 153 1.27 -12.43 -4.11
C LEU A 153 1.87 -13.55 -4.95
N ASP A 154 1.16 -14.67 -5.12
CA ASP A 154 1.67 -15.86 -5.80
C ASP A 154 1.58 -15.73 -7.33
N THR A 155 0.56 -15.04 -7.83
CA THR A 155 0.26 -15.01 -9.27
C THR A 155 0.06 -13.61 -9.82
N GLY A 156 -0.70 -12.75 -9.12
CA GLY A 156 -1.06 -11.40 -9.60
C GLY A 156 0.15 -10.49 -9.83
N TYR A 157 0.91 -10.19 -8.77
CA TYR A 157 2.11 -9.35 -8.83
C TYR A 157 3.20 -9.93 -9.74
N PRO A 158 3.52 -11.25 -9.68
CA PRO A 158 4.47 -11.83 -10.63
C PRO A 158 4.07 -11.66 -12.10
N ALA A 159 2.80 -11.89 -12.44
CA ALA A 159 2.29 -11.71 -13.80
C ALA A 159 2.35 -10.23 -14.23
N LEU A 160 1.87 -9.32 -13.37
CA LEU A 160 1.88 -7.88 -13.63
C LEU A 160 3.32 -7.35 -13.81
N ARG A 161 4.24 -7.79 -12.95
CA ARG A 161 5.65 -7.42 -13.02
C ARG A 161 6.27 -7.89 -14.33
N SER A 162 6.07 -9.15 -14.69
CA SER A 162 6.58 -9.72 -15.96
C SER A 162 6.09 -8.93 -17.17
N ALA A 163 4.78 -8.60 -17.21
CA ALA A 163 4.20 -7.77 -18.26
C ALA A 163 4.81 -6.36 -18.29
N ALA A 164 4.98 -5.72 -17.13
CA ALA A 164 5.56 -4.39 -17.02
C ALA A 164 7.05 -4.35 -17.39
N GLU A 165 7.82 -5.39 -17.06
CA GLU A 165 9.22 -5.55 -17.50
C GLU A 165 9.28 -5.69 -19.02
N GLY A 166 8.43 -6.53 -19.61
CA GLY A 166 8.32 -6.67 -21.06
C GLY A 166 7.97 -5.36 -21.77
N ALA A 167 7.16 -4.51 -21.14
CA ALA A 167 6.77 -3.19 -21.64
C ALA A 167 7.76 -2.06 -21.27
N THR A 168 8.79 -2.32 -20.46
CA THR A 168 9.67 -1.29 -19.86
C THR A 168 8.87 -0.20 -19.10
N ASP A 169 7.71 -0.56 -18.52
CA ASP A 169 6.84 0.35 -17.79
C ASP A 169 7.34 0.55 -16.36
N ARG A 170 8.20 1.56 -16.17
CA ARG A 170 8.74 1.93 -14.86
C ARG A 170 7.66 2.36 -13.86
N GLY A 171 6.54 2.89 -14.33
CA GLY A 171 5.42 3.30 -13.48
C GLY A 171 4.79 2.10 -12.80
N THR A 172 4.43 1.09 -13.59
CA THR A 172 3.85 -0.16 -13.08
C THR A 172 4.84 -0.93 -12.21
N LEU A 173 6.13 -0.98 -12.57
CA LEU A 173 7.14 -1.64 -11.72
C LEU A 173 7.28 -1.00 -10.34
N ARG A 174 7.13 0.34 -10.25
CA ARG A 174 7.09 1.04 -8.97
C ARG A 174 5.83 0.69 -8.17
N ILE A 175 4.68 0.58 -8.83
CA ILE A 175 3.42 0.13 -8.20
C ILE A 175 3.60 -1.27 -7.63
N CYS A 176 4.16 -2.22 -8.38
CA CYS A 176 4.43 -3.57 -7.90
C CYS A 176 5.31 -3.55 -6.64
N THR A 177 6.34 -2.71 -6.60
CA THR A 177 7.26 -2.63 -5.45
C THR A 177 6.54 -2.25 -4.15
N TRP A 178 5.66 -1.26 -4.19
CA TRP A 178 4.94 -0.79 -2.99
C TRP A 178 3.72 -1.66 -2.70
N GLY A 179 2.94 -1.96 -3.74
CA GLY A 179 1.73 -2.77 -3.64
C GLY A 179 2.02 -4.14 -3.05
N GLU A 180 3.05 -4.84 -3.55
CA GLU A 180 3.38 -6.19 -3.09
C GLU A 180 3.80 -6.20 -1.60
N LYS A 181 4.51 -5.16 -1.15
CA LYS A 181 4.89 -4.99 0.26
C LYS A 181 3.67 -4.74 1.16
N VAL A 182 2.72 -3.95 0.68
CA VAL A 182 1.46 -3.70 1.39
C VAL A 182 0.61 -4.96 1.43
N THR A 183 0.46 -5.68 0.30
CA THR A 183 -0.29 -6.93 0.22
C THR A 183 0.33 -8.02 1.09
N ARG A 184 1.66 -8.15 1.19
CA ARG A 184 2.31 -9.05 2.16
C ARG A 184 1.95 -8.72 3.60
N THR A 185 1.91 -7.44 3.93
CA THR A 185 1.50 -6.99 5.27
C THR A 185 0.03 -7.35 5.53
N LEU A 186 -0.86 -7.09 4.57
CA LEU A 186 -2.29 -7.43 4.67
C LEU A 186 -2.52 -8.94 4.82
N ALA A 187 -1.82 -9.77 4.02
CA ALA A 187 -1.87 -11.22 4.14
C ALA A 187 -1.44 -11.69 5.55
N SER A 188 -0.34 -11.13 6.07
CA SER A 188 0.15 -11.43 7.43
C SER A 188 -0.86 -11.02 8.51
N LEU A 189 -1.50 -9.85 8.36
CA LEU A 189 -2.52 -9.38 9.30
C LEU A 189 -3.79 -10.24 9.24
N ALA A 190 -4.22 -10.64 8.05
CA ALA A 190 -5.37 -11.52 7.88
C ALA A 190 -5.11 -12.89 8.52
N GLU A 191 -3.93 -13.47 8.31
CA GLU A 191 -3.54 -14.75 8.95
C GLU A 191 -3.43 -14.62 10.47
N ARG A 192 -2.89 -13.50 10.96
CA ARG A 192 -2.88 -13.20 12.38
C ARG A 192 -4.28 -13.15 12.96
N TYR A 193 -5.22 -12.47 12.28
CA TYR A 193 -6.62 -12.40 12.71
C TYR A 193 -7.30 -13.77 12.66
N ARG A 194 -7.00 -14.62 11.69
CA ARG A 194 -7.52 -16.01 11.65
C ARG A 194 -7.11 -16.81 12.89
N ARG A 195 -5.90 -16.59 13.41
CA ARG A 195 -5.37 -17.28 14.59
C ARG A 195 -5.85 -16.68 15.91
N GLU A 196 -5.88 -15.35 16.01
CA GLU A 196 -6.13 -14.61 17.25
C GLU A 196 -7.60 -14.14 17.39
N GLY A 197 -8.34 -14.08 16.29
CA GLY A 197 -9.71 -13.58 16.25
C GLY A 197 -9.82 -12.12 16.70
N PRO A 198 -10.99 -11.71 17.24
CA PRO A 198 -11.22 -10.34 17.72
C PRO A 198 -10.19 -9.85 18.76
N ALA A 199 -9.60 -10.76 19.55
CA ALA A 199 -8.60 -10.42 20.56
C ALA A 199 -7.34 -9.77 19.97
N MET A 200 -7.07 -9.95 18.67
CA MET A 200 -6.00 -9.25 17.95
C MET A 200 -6.13 -7.71 18.05
N LEU A 201 -7.36 -7.22 18.23
CA LEU A 201 -7.67 -5.79 18.26
C LEU A 201 -7.79 -5.23 19.69
N ASP A 202 -7.59 -6.03 20.73
CA ASP A 202 -7.71 -5.59 22.11
C ASP A 202 -6.68 -4.50 22.43
N GLY A 203 -7.17 -3.28 22.72
CA GLY A 203 -6.33 -2.10 22.98
C GLY A 203 -5.62 -1.54 21.74
N ALA A 204 -5.78 -2.15 20.57
CA ALA A 204 -5.17 -1.70 19.33
C ALA A 204 -6.14 -0.87 18.48
N ARG A 205 -5.58 -0.07 17.57
CA ARG A 205 -6.30 0.67 16.53
C ARG A 205 -5.76 0.26 15.16
N ILE A 206 -6.57 0.44 14.12
CA ILE A 206 -6.16 0.21 12.74
C ILE A 206 -5.77 1.55 12.12
N TRP A 207 -4.54 1.62 11.61
CA TRP A 207 -3.98 2.81 10.97
C TRP A 207 -3.64 2.49 9.52
N VAL A 208 -4.11 3.33 8.58
CA VAL A 208 -3.82 3.15 7.15
C VAL A 208 -3.12 4.38 6.60
N CYS A 209 -1.97 4.17 5.96
CA CYS A 209 -1.24 5.23 5.30
C CYS A 209 -2.04 5.75 4.09
N SER A 210 -2.47 7.01 4.10
CA SER A 210 -3.21 7.67 3.02
C SER A 210 -2.45 7.76 1.68
N VAL A 211 -1.15 7.50 1.70
CA VAL A 211 -0.27 7.60 0.53
C VAL A 211 -0.12 6.27 -0.19
N CYS A 212 0.22 5.20 0.52
CA CYS A 212 0.52 3.89 -0.06
C CYS A 212 -0.37 2.74 0.42
N GLY A 213 -1.29 2.98 1.36
CA GLY A 213 -2.19 1.94 1.87
C GLY A 213 -1.57 0.96 2.87
N PHE A 214 -0.36 1.23 3.38
CA PHE A 214 0.23 0.39 4.45
C PHE A 214 -0.69 0.39 5.67
N THR A 215 -1.09 -0.80 6.10
CA THR A 215 -1.98 -1.03 7.25
C THR A 215 -1.18 -1.48 8.46
N PHE A 216 -1.42 -0.84 9.59
CA PHE A 216 -0.78 -1.13 10.87
C PHE A 216 -1.84 -1.32 11.95
N VAL A 217 -1.61 -2.28 12.85
CA VAL A 217 -2.49 -2.59 13.97
C VAL A 217 -1.72 -2.35 15.27
N GLY A 218 -2.09 -1.31 16.02
CA GLY A 218 -1.44 -0.93 17.26
C GLY A 218 -2.00 0.36 17.85
N GLU A 219 -1.51 0.76 19.04
CA GLU A 219 -2.03 1.92 19.75
C GLU A 219 -1.85 3.25 18.98
N ARG A 220 -0.71 3.41 18.29
CA ARG A 220 -0.31 4.62 17.55
C ARG A 220 0.38 4.22 16.23
N PRO A 221 0.26 5.01 15.16
CA PRO A 221 0.91 4.68 13.89
C PRO A 221 2.44 4.80 14.02
N PRO A 222 3.21 4.17 13.12
CA PRO A 222 4.66 4.38 13.04
C PRO A 222 5.00 5.84 12.74
N ALA A 223 6.09 6.35 13.33
CA ALA A 223 6.59 7.71 13.07
C ALA A 223 6.84 7.98 11.57
N LEU A 224 7.29 6.96 10.85
CA LEU A 224 7.45 6.98 9.40
C LEU A 224 6.84 5.70 8.80
N CYS A 225 6.09 5.85 7.72
CA CYS A 225 5.54 4.72 6.99
C CYS A 225 6.68 3.82 6.45
N PRO A 226 6.71 2.51 6.75
CA PRO A 226 7.80 1.63 6.35
C PRO A 226 7.88 1.40 4.83
N VAL A 227 6.81 1.72 4.10
CA VAL A 227 6.72 1.58 2.64
C VAL A 227 7.14 2.87 1.94
N CYS A 228 6.37 3.96 2.10
CA CYS A 228 6.60 5.21 1.36
C CYS A 228 7.28 6.33 2.15
N LYS A 229 7.63 6.09 3.43
CA LYS A 229 8.40 7.00 4.30
C LYS A 229 7.72 8.33 4.64
N VAL A 230 6.40 8.44 4.44
CA VAL A 230 5.65 9.61 4.93
C VAL A 230 5.51 9.59 6.45
N PRO A 231 5.43 10.77 7.09
CA PRO A 231 5.26 10.90 8.55
C PRO A 231 3.90 10.39 9.06
N ASP A 232 3.82 10.19 10.36
CA ASP A 232 2.65 9.69 11.11
C ASP A 232 1.33 10.42 10.84
N TRP A 233 1.36 11.74 10.65
CA TRP A 233 0.15 12.53 10.35
C TRP A 233 -0.49 12.21 8.99
N LYS A 234 0.16 11.40 8.15
CA LYS A 234 -0.42 10.84 6.91
C LYS A 234 -1.15 9.51 7.12
N PHE A 235 -1.27 9.03 8.36
CA PHE A 235 -2.06 7.85 8.69
C PHE A 235 -3.47 8.23 9.10
N ASP A 236 -4.44 7.57 8.49
CA ASP A 236 -5.84 7.65 8.85
C ASP A 236 -6.15 6.56 9.88
N GLU A 237 -6.75 6.91 11.02
CA GLU A 237 -7.35 5.92 11.93
C GLU A 237 -8.63 5.38 11.29
N ILE A 238 -8.66 4.07 11.04
CA ILE A 238 -9.84 3.42 10.47
C ILE A 238 -10.77 3.01 11.59
N ARG A 239 -11.99 3.56 11.56
CA ARG A 239 -13.09 3.18 12.45
C ARG A 239 -14.09 2.34 11.66
N GLY A 240 -14.66 1.32 12.30
CA GLY A 240 -15.73 0.52 11.70
C GLY A 240 -16.88 1.41 11.24
N ARG A 241 -17.55 1.03 10.15
CA ARG A 241 -18.78 1.72 9.72
C ARG A 241 -19.81 1.58 10.84
N ALA A 242 -20.37 2.70 11.29
CA ALA A 242 -21.51 2.67 12.21
C ALA A 242 -22.65 1.89 11.52
N ALA A 243 -23.22 0.93 12.24
CA ALA A 243 -24.39 0.19 11.80
C ALA A 243 -25.61 1.10 11.70
#